data_AF-A0ABD2TZA1-F1
#
_entry.id   AF-A0ABD2TZA1-F1
#
_cell.length_a   1.000
_cell.length_b   1.000
_cell.length_c   1.000
_cell.angle_alpha   90.00
_cell.angle_beta   90.00
_cell.angle_gamma   90.00
#
_symmetry.space_group_name_H-M   'P 1'
#
loop_
_entity.id
_entity.type
_entity.pdbx_description
1 polymer ?
#
loop_
_entity_poly.entity_id
_entity_poly.type
_entity_poly.pdbx_seq_one_letter_code
_entity_poly.pdbx_strand_id
1 'polypeptide(L)'
;MRIPPMFDREGSSLYDDKRNQNHRNGTIIDLGHFGKEVDTPQLQIMTNNLTLMYRQMVTNAPCPSQFFGAAYPLGTEPSPGMGTIENIPHTPVHIWTGDTPRQKNGENMGNFYSAGLDPLFYCHHANVDRMWDEWKLIGGKRRDLSNKDWLNSEFFFYDENRNPYRVKVRDSLDSKKMGFSYAPMPTPWRNFKPIRKTTAGKLNTASIAPVTKVFPLAKLDRAISFSITRPASSRTTQEKNEQEEILTFNKIAYDDTQYVRFDVFLNVDKTVNADELDKAEFAGSYTSLPHVHGNNTNHVTSVTFTLAITELLEDIGLEDEDTIAVTLVPKVGGEGVSIESVEIKLEDC
;
A
#
# COMPACT_ATOMS: atom_id res chain seq x y z
N MET A 1 2.28 9.70 -16.03
CA MET A 1 1.34 8.85 -15.27
C MET A 1 0.16 8.46 -16.16
N ARG A 2 0.42 7.81 -17.30
CA ARG A 2 -0.59 7.34 -18.27
C ARG A 2 -0.10 5.98 -18.78
N ILE A 3 -0.98 5.14 -19.34
CA ILE A 3 -0.54 3.94 -20.06
C ILE A 3 0.47 4.39 -21.15
N PRO A 4 1.66 3.79 -21.23
CA PRO A 4 2.62 4.16 -22.27
C PRO A 4 2.00 3.87 -23.66
N PRO A 5 2.00 4.83 -24.60
CA PRO A 5 1.27 4.68 -25.88
C PRO A 5 1.61 3.44 -26.69
N MET A 6 2.82 2.88 -26.52
CA MET A 6 3.23 1.63 -27.17
C MET A 6 2.38 0.41 -26.78
N PHE A 7 1.80 0.41 -25.58
CA PHE A 7 0.88 -0.65 -25.14
C PHE A 7 -0.55 -0.39 -25.63
N ASP A 8 -0.93 0.84 -25.96
CA ASP A 8 -2.30 1.21 -26.35
C ASP A 8 -2.52 1.28 -27.87
N ARG A 9 -1.67 0.60 -28.65
CA ARG A 9 -1.77 0.53 -30.11
C ARG A 9 -2.41 -0.78 -30.54
N GLU A 10 -3.68 -0.72 -30.92
CA GLU A 10 -4.42 -1.87 -31.44
C GLU A 10 -3.68 -2.58 -32.59
N GLY A 11 -3.71 -3.91 -32.55
CA GLY A 11 -2.99 -4.77 -33.51
C GLY A 11 -1.48 -4.92 -33.26
N SER A 12 -0.90 -4.23 -32.26
CA SER A 12 0.49 -4.49 -31.84
C SER A 12 0.60 -5.70 -30.91
N SER A 13 1.79 -6.31 -30.83
CA SER A 13 2.05 -7.42 -29.91
C SER A 13 2.08 -7.03 -28.42
N LEU A 14 2.08 -5.72 -28.11
CA LEU A 14 2.02 -5.19 -26.76
C LEU A 14 0.60 -4.83 -26.32
N TYR A 15 -0.35 -4.90 -27.26
CA TYR A 15 -1.73 -4.56 -27.01
C TYR A 15 -2.46 -5.71 -26.33
N ASP A 16 -3.35 -5.34 -25.42
CA ASP A 16 -4.30 -6.23 -24.79
C ASP A 16 -5.68 -5.56 -24.86
N ASP A 17 -6.67 -6.28 -25.38
CA ASP A 17 -8.03 -5.80 -25.50
C ASP A 17 -8.76 -5.81 -24.16
N LYS A 18 -8.33 -6.61 -23.18
CA LYS A 18 -8.91 -6.74 -21.83
C LYS A 18 -8.28 -5.75 -20.84
N ARG A 19 -8.37 -4.47 -21.19
CA ARG A 19 -8.10 -3.34 -20.28
C ARG A 19 -9.36 -2.53 -20.06
N ASN A 20 -9.44 -1.79 -18.95
CA ASN A 20 -10.56 -0.88 -18.71
C ASN A 20 -10.57 0.21 -19.80
N GLN A 21 -11.66 0.27 -20.57
CA GLN A 21 -11.77 1.18 -21.72
C GLN A 21 -11.84 2.67 -21.32
N ASN A 22 -12.26 2.99 -20.09
CA ASN A 22 -12.28 4.37 -19.57
C ASN A 22 -10.87 4.88 -19.22
N HIS A 23 -9.92 3.97 -19.04
CA HIS A 23 -8.57 4.25 -18.58
C HIS A 23 -7.54 4.30 -19.72
N ARG A 24 -7.97 4.01 -20.95
CA ARG A 24 -7.18 4.15 -22.18
C ARG A 24 -7.14 5.61 -22.64
N ASN A 25 -6.51 5.89 -23.78
CA ASN A 25 -6.57 7.20 -24.45
C ASN A 25 -6.01 8.39 -23.63
N GLY A 26 -4.98 8.13 -22.83
CA GLY A 26 -4.27 9.18 -22.10
C GLY A 26 -4.92 9.61 -20.79
N THR A 27 -5.83 8.80 -20.23
CA THR A 27 -6.30 8.97 -18.85
C THR A 27 -5.13 8.86 -17.88
N ILE A 28 -5.12 9.73 -16.87
CA ILE A 28 -4.11 9.71 -15.82
C ILE A 28 -4.43 8.54 -14.88
N ILE A 29 -3.43 7.69 -14.60
CA ILE A 29 -3.60 6.59 -13.64
C ILE A 29 -3.91 7.14 -12.25
N ASP A 30 -4.82 6.50 -11.52
CA ASP A 30 -5.06 6.75 -10.10
C ASP A 30 -4.33 5.67 -9.29
N LEU A 31 -3.25 6.05 -8.59
CA LEU A 31 -2.44 5.14 -7.77
C LEU A 31 -3.15 4.74 -6.47
N GLY A 32 -4.34 5.25 -6.18
CA GLY A 32 -5.22 4.75 -5.14
C GLY A 32 -6.43 4.00 -5.69
N HIS A 33 -6.57 3.81 -7.01
CA HIS A 33 -7.79 3.28 -7.61
C HIS A 33 -8.29 1.99 -6.94
N PHE A 34 -9.60 1.94 -6.68
CA PHE A 34 -10.24 0.88 -5.90
C PHE A 34 -11.44 0.26 -6.64
N GLY A 35 -11.44 0.33 -7.97
CA GLY A 35 -12.44 -0.30 -8.83
C GLY A 35 -13.67 0.56 -9.10
N LYS A 36 -13.65 1.84 -8.71
CA LYS A 36 -14.68 2.84 -9.01
C LYS A 36 -14.04 4.10 -9.54
N GLU A 37 -14.68 4.69 -10.55
CA GLU A 37 -14.34 6.03 -11.03
C GLU A 37 -14.65 7.06 -9.94
N VAL A 38 -13.75 8.02 -9.76
CA VAL A 38 -13.96 9.16 -8.86
C VAL A 38 -13.98 10.44 -9.69
N ASP A 39 -14.93 11.32 -9.40
CA ASP A 39 -15.02 12.65 -10.06
C ASP A 39 -14.03 13.63 -9.41
N THR A 40 -12.76 13.25 -9.42
CA THR A 40 -11.66 14.04 -8.86
C THR A 40 -10.95 14.80 -9.99
N PRO A 41 -10.73 16.13 -9.87
CA PRO A 41 -10.00 16.88 -10.88
C PRO A 41 -8.63 16.27 -11.16
N GLN A 42 -8.20 16.27 -12.43
CA GLN A 42 -6.91 15.66 -12.83
C GLN A 42 -5.71 16.15 -12.01
N LEU A 43 -5.69 17.43 -11.64
CA LEU A 43 -4.64 17.99 -10.80
C LEU A 43 -4.63 17.34 -9.40
N GLN A 44 -5.79 17.11 -8.81
CA GLN A 44 -5.89 16.44 -7.51
C GLN A 44 -5.53 14.95 -7.62
N ILE A 45 -5.87 14.26 -8.71
CA ILE A 45 -5.37 12.88 -8.96
C ILE A 45 -3.84 12.85 -8.98
N MET A 46 -3.21 13.77 -9.72
CA MET A 46 -1.74 13.85 -9.76
C MET A 46 -1.13 14.14 -8.40
N THR A 47 -1.74 15.05 -7.63
CA THR A 47 -1.34 15.38 -6.27
C THR A 47 -1.47 14.18 -5.32
N ASN A 48 -2.60 13.47 -5.38
CA ASN A 48 -2.84 12.25 -4.60
C ASN A 48 -1.83 11.16 -4.97
N ASN A 49 -1.55 10.95 -6.26
CA ASN A 49 -0.54 9.97 -6.71
C ASN A 49 0.84 10.24 -6.13
N LEU A 50 1.31 11.49 -6.21
CA LEU A 50 2.63 11.85 -5.71
C LEU A 50 2.69 11.79 -4.18
N THR A 51 1.59 12.12 -3.51
CA THR A 51 1.45 11.98 -2.05
C THR A 51 1.45 10.50 -1.63
N LEU A 52 0.71 9.63 -2.33
CA LEU A 52 0.73 8.19 -2.09
C LEU A 52 2.14 7.64 -2.31
N MET A 53 2.82 8.00 -3.39
CA MET A 53 4.22 7.58 -3.61
C MET A 53 5.14 8.03 -2.47
N TYR A 54 5.03 9.28 -2.00
CA TYR A 54 5.80 9.76 -0.84
C TYR A 54 5.49 8.94 0.41
N ARG A 55 4.20 8.73 0.72
CA ARG A 55 3.76 7.96 1.89
C ARG A 55 4.28 6.52 1.84
N GLN A 56 4.23 5.85 0.69
CA GLN A 56 4.58 4.44 0.57
C GLN A 56 6.09 4.19 0.46
N MET A 57 6.86 5.14 -0.09
CA MET A 57 8.32 5.04 -0.25
C MET A 57 9.11 5.64 0.92
N VAL A 58 8.55 6.65 1.60
CA VAL A 58 9.25 7.44 2.62
C VAL A 58 8.62 7.21 3.99
N THR A 59 7.40 7.72 4.21
CA THR A 59 6.75 7.75 5.52
C THR A 59 6.52 6.35 6.08
N ASN A 60 5.79 5.51 5.36
CA ASN A 60 5.38 4.18 5.79
C ASN A 60 6.41 3.09 5.51
N ALA A 61 7.52 3.40 4.82
CA ALA A 61 8.62 2.46 4.60
C ALA A 61 9.94 2.97 5.20
N PRO A 62 9.98 3.27 6.51
CA PRO A 62 11.22 3.71 7.16
C PRO A 62 12.20 2.56 7.36
N CYS A 63 11.70 1.32 7.47
CA CYS A 63 12.47 0.13 7.82
C CYS A 63 12.11 -1.06 6.89
N PRO A 64 12.96 -2.11 6.84
CA PRO A 64 12.80 -3.18 5.87
C PRO A 64 11.48 -3.96 6.00
N SER A 65 11.02 -4.24 7.21
CA SER A 65 9.77 -4.97 7.46
C SER A 65 8.55 -4.26 6.87
N GLN A 66 8.47 -2.93 6.97
CA GLN A 66 7.36 -2.20 6.37
C GLN A 66 7.45 -2.15 4.84
N PHE A 67 8.65 -2.06 4.27
CA PHE A 67 8.81 -2.03 2.80
C PHE A 67 8.51 -3.39 2.15
N PHE A 68 9.09 -4.47 2.67
CA PHE A 68 8.98 -5.81 2.10
C PHE A 68 7.74 -6.59 2.56
N GLY A 69 7.16 -6.21 3.71
CA GLY A 69 6.02 -6.91 4.32
C GLY A 69 6.44 -7.86 5.44
N ALA A 70 5.43 -8.51 6.02
CA ALA A 70 5.58 -9.42 7.14
C ALA A 70 6.30 -10.72 6.73
N ALA A 71 7.02 -11.32 7.68
CA ALA A 71 7.68 -12.59 7.44
C ALA A 71 6.66 -13.70 7.14
N TYR A 72 6.96 -14.51 6.11
CA TYR A 72 6.14 -15.66 5.70
C TYR A 72 6.96 -16.97 5.71
N PRO A 73 7.47 -17.42 6.87
CA PRO A 73 8.19 -18.68 6.97
C PRO A 73 7.27 -19.89 6.81
N LEU A 74 7.84 -21.08 6.63
CA LEU A 74 7.07 -22.32 6.53
C LEU A 74 6.18 -22.53 7.76
N GLY A 75 4.89 -22.74 7.53
CA GLY A 75 3.91 -23.04 8.57
C GLY A 75 3.13 -21.83 9.10
N THR A 76 3.33 -20.63 8.55
CA THR A 76 2.44 -19.50 8.81
C THR A 76 1.22 -19.51 7.91
N GLU A 77 0.11 -18.97 8.41
CA GLU A 77 -1.10 -18.77 7.61
C GLU A 77 -0.85 -17.81 6.43
N PRO A 78 -1.52 -18.00 5.29
CA PRO A 78 -1.44 -17.09 4.15
C PRO A 78 -1.75 -15.63 4.52
N SER A 79 -1.23 -14.71 3.71
CA SER A 79 -1.47 -13.26 3.83
C SER A 79 -0.97 -12.64 5.16
N PRO A 80 0.29 -12.89 5.58
CA PRO A 80 0.78 -12.42 6.88
C PRO A 80 0.83 -10.89 7.02
N GLY A 81 0.91 -10.17 5.89
CA GLY A 81 0.89 -8.71 5.83
C GLY A 81 1.74 -8.19 4.67
N MET A 82 1.13 -7.41 3.79
CA MET A 82 1.78 -6.87 2.59
C MET A 82 2.78 -5.75 2.95
N GLY A 83 3.82 -5.61 2.14
CA GLY A 83 4.70 -4.43 2.19
C GLY A 83 4.00 -3.18 1.65
N THR A 84 4.57 -2.00 1.90
CA THR A 84 3.98 -0.72 1.44
C THR A 84 3.70 -0.72 -0.06
N ILE A 85 4.69 -1.05 -0.88
CA ILE A 85 4.59 -0.97 -2.34
C ILE A 85 3.66 -2.02 -2.92
N GLU A 86 3.64 -3.22 -2.34
CA GLU A 86 2.72 -4.30 -2.74
C GLU A 86 1.25 -3.90 -2.52
N ASN A 87 0.97 -3.25 -1.39
CA ASN A 87 -0.33 -2.67 -1.08
C ASN A 87 -0.63 -1.48 -2.01
N ILE A 88 0.17 -0.42 -1.97
CA ILE A 88 0.01 0.77 -2.83
C ILE A 88 1.41 1.25 -3.25
N PRO A 89 1.68 1.46 -4.55
CA PRO A 89 0.73 1.57 -5.66
C PRO A 89 0.46 0.29 -6.46
N HIS A 90 1.12 -0.84 -6.17
CA HIS A 90 1.04 -2.04 -6.99
C HIS A 90 -0.41 -2.50 -7.23
N THR A 91 -1.16 -2.76 -6.15
CA THR A 91 -2.54 -3.24 -6.24
C THR A 91 -3.45 -2.27 -7.02
N PRO A 92 -3.45 -0.95 -6.75
CA PRO A 92 -4.20 0.01 -7.56
C PRO A 92 -3.88 -0.01 -9.05
N VAL A 93 -2.63 -0.22 -9.47
CA VAL A 93 -2.30 -0.31 -10.90
C VAL A 93 -2.95 -1.54 -11.54
N HIS A 94 -2.99 -2.67 -10.84
CA HIS A 94 -3.72 -3.87 -11.28
C HIS A 94 -5.21 -3.58 -11.44
N ILE A 95 -5.85 -3.03 -10.41
CA ILE A 95 -7.29 -2.72 -10.41
C ILE A 95 -7.63 -1.71 -11.51
N TRP A 96 -6.83 -0.65 -11.65
CA TRP A 96 -7.05 0.40 -12.64
C TRP A 96 -6.88 -0.14 -14.06
N THR A 97 -5.91 -1.02 -14.31
CA THR A 97 -5.68 -1.51 -15.66
C THR A 97 -6.68 -2.60 -16.08
N GLY A 98 -7.10 -3.46 -15.14
CA GLY A 98 -8.01 -4.58 -15.37
C GLY A 98 -9.41 -4.16 -15.86
N ASP A 99 -10.02 -4.98 -16.71
CA ASP A 99 -11.28 -4.65 -17.39
C ASP A 99 -12.51 -5.10 -16.59
N THR A 100 -12.68 -4.56 -15.39
CA THR A 100 -13.83 -4.85 -14.51
C THR A 100 -15.20 -4.63 -15.16
N PRO A 101 -15.43 -3.64 -16.06
CA PRO A 101 -16.74 -3.46 -16.67
C PRO A 101 -17.16 -4.56 -17.65
N ARG A 102 -16.21 -5.24 -18.31
CA ARG A 102 -16.52 -6.25 -19.34
C ARG A 102 -16.06 -7.67 -18.99
N GLN A 103 -15.11 -7.82 -18.07
CA GLN A 103 -14.59 -9.11 -17.63
C GLN A 103 -15.07 -9.41 -16.20
N LYS A 104 -15.48 -10.65 -15.97
CA LYS A 104 -16.11 -11.07 -14.71
C LYS A 104 -15.22 -10.82 -13.48
N ASN A 105 -13.93 -11.06 -13.61
CA ASN A 105 -12.97 -10.98 -12.51
C ASN A 105 -11.95 -9.85 -12.72
N GLY A 106 -12.19 -8.93 -13.65
CA GLY A 106 -11.27 -7.84 -13.97
C GLY A 106 -10.08 -8.25 -14.86
N GLU A 107 -10.18 -9.35 -15.60
CA GLU A 107 -9.11 -9.79 -16.50
C GLU A 107 -8.66 -8.67 -17.45
N ASN A 108 -7.40 -8.61 -17.88
CA ASN A 108 -6.30 -9.48 -17.43
C ASN A 108 -5.64 -8.94 -16.15
N MET A 109 -5.24 -7.67 -16.14
CA MET A 109 -4.47 -7.05 -15.03
C MET A 109 -5.20 -7.03 -13.68
N GLY A 110 -6.53 -7.04 -13.64
CA GLY A 110 -7.30 -6.97 -12.38
C GLY A 110 -7.36 -8.26 -11.58
N ASN A 111 -6.74 -9.35 -12.05
CA ASN A 111 -6.67 -10.61 -11.31
C ASN A 111 -5.34 -11.33 -11.49
N PHE A 112 -4.75 -11.84 -10.41
CA PHE A 112 -3.42 -12.48 -10.45
C PHE A 112 -3.33 -13.70 -11.37
N TYR A 113 -4.40 -14.50 -11.56
CA TYR A 113 -4.31 -15.66 -12.47
C TYR A 113 -4.15 -15.27 -13.95
N SER A 114 -4.57 -14.06 -14.32
CA SER A 114 -4.60 -13.57 -15.70
C SER A 114 -3.66 -12.39 -15.96
N ALA A 115 -3.14 -11.73 -14.93
CA ALA A 115 -2.39 -10.49 -15.08
C ALA A 115 -1.21 -10.63 -16.06
N GLY A 116 -0.47 -11.74 -15.99
CA GLY A 116 0.65 -12.01 -16.89
C GLY A 116 0.28 -12.23 -18.36
N LEU A 117 -1.01 -12.31 -18.72
CA LEU A 117 -1.46 -12.36 -20.11
C LEU A 117 -1.42 -10.97 -20.78
N ASP A 118 -1.42 -9.89 -20.01
CA ASP A 118 -1.21 -8.53 -20.53
C ASP A 118 0.29 -8.21 -20.55
N PRO A 119 0.89 -7.88 -21.71
CA PRO A 119 2.30 -7.45 -21.78
C PRO A 119 2.67 -6.28 -20.86
N LEU A 120 1.70 -5.42 -20.51
CA LEU A 120 1.88 -4.30 -19.60
C LEU A 120 2.20 -4.74 -18.16
N PHE A 121 1.83 -5.96 -17.75
CA PHE A 121 2.15 -6.56 -16.46
C PHE A 121 3.65 -6.53 -16.17
N TYR A 122 4.46 -6.98 -17.12
CA TYR A 122 5.91 -7.04 -16.96
C TYR A 122 6.53 -5.65 -16.88
N CYS A 123 5.98 -4.67 -17.61
CA CYS A 123 6.41 -3.28 -17.54
C CYS A 123 6.02 -2.63 -16.20
N HIS A 124 4.84 -2.94 -15.67
CA HIS A 124 4.42 -2.54 -14.33
C HIS A 124 5.37 -3.09 -13.27
N HIS A 125 5.63 -4.39 -13.28
CA HIS A 125 6.52 -5.04 -12.32
C HIS A 125 7.98 -4.60 -12.46
N ALA A 126 8.45 -4.22 -13.64
CA ALA A 126 9.75 -3.58 -13.79
C ALA A 126 9.85 -2.26 -13.01
N ASN A 127 8.77 -1.45 -12.97
CA ASN A 127 8.78 -0.25 -12.14
C ASN A 127 8.61 -0.55 -10.64
N VAL A 128 7.92 -1.64 -10.26
CA VAL A 128 7.88 -2.12 -8.88
C VAL A 128 9.26 -2.58 -8.41
N ASP A 129 9.97 -3.35 -9.23
CA ASP A 129 11.37 -3.75 -8.99
C ASP A 129 12.29 -2.52 -8.89
N ARG A 130 12.12 -1.53 -9.78
CA ARG A 130 12.82 -0.23 -9.66
C ARG A 130 12.55 0.47 -8.33
N MET A 131 11.37 0.34 -7.73
CA MET A 131 11.09 0.97 -6.43
C MET A 131 11.97 0.41 -5.32
N TRP A 132 12.37 -0.86 -5.39
CA TRP A 132 13.31 -1.42 -4.42
C TRP A 132 14.67 -0.71 -4.48
N ASP A 133 15.23 -0.52 -5.68
CA ASP A 133 16.48 0.23 -5.86
C ASP A 133 16.34 1.69 -5.41
N GLU A 134 15.25 2.37 -5.78
CA GLU A 134 14.97 3.75 -5.39
C GLU A 134 14.82 3.93 -3.87
N TRP A 135 14.18 2.97 -3.21
CA TRP A 135 13.98 2.96 -1.76
C TRP A 135 15.32 2.84 -1.02
N LYS A 136 16.20 1.93 -1.46
CA LYS A 136 17.57 1.81 -0.92
C LYS A 136 18.38 3.09 -1.12
N LEU A 137 18.21 3.76 -2.26
CA LEU A 137 18.90 5.03 -2.56
C LEU A 137 18.44 6.21 -1.69
N ILE A 138 17.30 6.12 -0.99
CA ILE A 138 16.93 7.11 0.05
C ILE A 138 17.91 7.02 1.23
N GLY A 139 18.44 5.83 1.53
CA GLY A 139 19.42 5.61 2.60
C GLY A 139 18.81 5.52 4.00
N GLY A 140 19.68 5.64 5.01
CA GLY A 140 19.33 5.46 6.42
C GLY A 140 19.07 3.98 6.75
N LYS A 141 17.93 3.69 7.37
CA LYS A 141 17.51 2.34 7.78
C LYS A 141 16.97 1.48 6.61
N ARG A 142 16.91 2.05 5.40
CA ARG A 142 16.36 1.43 4.19
C ARG A 142 17.38 0.51 3.51
N ARG A 143 17.40 -0.74 3.94
CA ARG A 143 18.34 -1.79 3.51
C ARG A 143 17.60 -3.11 3.29
N ASP A 144 18.23 -4.03 2.58
CA ASP A 144 17.68 -5.38 2.39
C ASP A 144 17.52 -6.11 3.74
N LEU A 145 16.55 -7.04 3.79
CA LEU A 145 16.37 -7.91 4.96
C LEU A 145 17.60 -8.81 5.15
N SER A 146 18.08 -8.90 6.39
CA SER A 146 19.22 -9.75 6.76
C SER A 146 18.81 -11.12 7.32
N ASN A 147 17.50 -11.36 7.47
CA ASN A 147 16.96 -12.59 8.02
C ASN A 147 17.32 -13.79 7.12
N LYS A 148 17.85 -14.86 7.72
CA LYS A 148 18.33 -16.05 6.98
C LYS A 148 17.22 -16.84 6.32
N ASP A 149 16.02 -16.89 6.90
CA ASP A 149 14.89 -17.61 6.31
C ASP A 149 14.47 -16.89 5.02
N TRP A 150 14.37 -15.57 5.05
CA TRP A 150 14.12 -14.75 3.87
C TRP A 150 15.21 -14.91 2.80
N LEU A 151 16.48 -14.77 3.18
CA LEU A 151 17.61 -14.88 2.24
C LEU A 151 17.74 -16.26 1.58
N ASN A 152 17.34 -17.33 2.28
CA ASN A 152 17.48 -18.70 1.79
C ASN A 152 16.22 -19.25 1.14
N SER A 153 15.09 -18.51 1.16
CA SER A 153 13.89 -18.84 0.40
C SER A 153 14.24 -19.12 -1.07
N GLU A 154 13.69 -20.22 -1.59
CA GLU A 154 13.95 -20.71 -2.94
C GLU A 154 12.72 -20.57 -3.82
N PHE A 155 12.94 -20.16 -5.07
CA PHE A 155 11.95 -20.17 -6.14
C PHE A 155 12.45 -20.99 -7.32
N PHE A 156 11.52 -21.40 -8.17
CA PHE A 156 11.81 -22.21 -9.35
C PHE A 156 11.41 -21.46 -10.62
N PHE A 157 12.33 -21.40 -11.60
CA PHE A 157 12.08 -20.79 -12.90
C PHE A 157 12.70 -21.61 -14.02
N TYR A 158 12.17 -21.43 -15.23
CA TYR A 158 12.82 -21.86 -16.46
C TYR A 158 13.63 -20.70 -17.05
N ASP A 159 14.84 -20.97 -17.53
CA ASP A 159 15.64 -20.00 -18.29
C ASP A 159 15.16 -19.90 -19.77
N GLU A 160 15.81 -19.05 -20.55
CA GLU A 160 15.54 -18.86 -21.98
C GLU A 160 15.80 -20.11 -22.84
N ASN A 161 16.59 -21.06 -22.31
CA ASN A 161 16.91 -22.35 -22.95
C ASN A 161 16.00 -23.49 -22.47
N ARG A 162 14.97 -23.18 -21.68
CA ARG A 162 14.01 -24.14 -21.08
C ARG A 162 14.64 -25.07 -20.05
N ASN A 163 15.77 -24.68 -19.46
CA ASN A 163 16.39 -25.42 -18.36
C ASN A 163 15.77 -24.99 -17.02
N PRO A 164 15.48 -25.95 -16.14
CA PRO A 164 14.94 -25.66 -14.81
C PRO A 164 16.03 -25.23 -13.82
N TYR A 165 15.80 -24.14 -13.09
CA TYR A 165 16.70 -23.68 -12.03
C TYR A 165 15.96 -23.35 -10.73
N ARG A 166 16.66 -23.55 -9.62
CA ARG A 166 16.30 -22.97 -8.33
C ARG A 166 17.12 -21.72 -8.10
N VAL A 167 16.48 -20.65 -7.65
CA VAL A 167 17.11 -19.38 -7.32
C VAL A 167 16.81 -19.03 -5.87
N LYS A 168 17.68 -18.25 -5.24
CA LYS A 168 17.49 -17.76 -3.87
C LYS A 168 17.35 -16.25 -3.86
N VAL A 169 16.57 -15.75 -2.90
CA VAL A 169 16.39 -14.30 -2.67
C VAL A 169 17.73 -13.56 -2.54
N ARG A 170 18.67 -14.12 -1.77
CA ARG A 170 19.98 -13.49 -1.54
C ARG A 170 20.79 -13.22 -2.82
N ASP A 171 20.50 -13.95 -3.90
CA ASP A 171 21.22 -13.83 -5.17
C ASP A 171 20.58 -12.77 -6.09
N SER A 172 19.45 -12.17 -5.69
CA SER A 172 18.73 -11.12 -6.43
C SER A 172 18.73 -9.74 -5.75
N LEU A 173 19.54 -9.54 -4.70
CA LEU A 173 19.58 -8.26 -3.96
C LEU A 173 20.25 -7.10 -4.73
N ASP A 174 21.05 -7.44 -5.75
CA ASP A 174 21.83 -6.48 -6.55
C ASP A 174 21.57 -6.72 -8.03
N SER A 175 20.70 -5.90 -8.61
CA SER A 175 20.31 -5.94 -10.03
C SER A 175 21.53 -5.90 -10.97
N LYS A 176 22.62 -5.22 -10.57
CA LYS A 176 23.85 -5.14 -11.37
C LYS A 176 24.58 -6.48 -11.46
N LYS A 177 24.55 -7.30 -10.40
CA LYS A 177 25.08 -8.67 -10.45
C LYS A 177 24.23 -9.58 -11.33
N MET A 178 22.94 -9.27 -11.45
CA MET A 178 22.03 -9.94 -12.40
C MET A 178 22.19 -9.43 -13.83
N GLY A 179 23.02 -8.41 -14.07
CA GLY A 179 23.36 -7.91 -15.40
C GLY A 179 22.42 -6.83 -15.94
N PHE A 180 21.61 -6.17 -15.10
CA PHE A 180 20.75 -5.07 -15.52
C PHE A 180 20.75 -3.88 -14.55
N SER A 181 20.23 -2.75 -15.01
CA SER A 181 19.95 -1.58 -14.17
C SER A 181 18.94 -0.66 -14.85
N TYR A 182 18.23 0.16 -14.09
CA TYR A 182 17.31 1.16 -14.63
C TYR A 182 18.02 2.42 -15.09
N ALA A 183 17.53 3.01 -16.19
CA ALA A 183 17.98 4.33 -16.61
C ALA A 183 17.69 5.38 -15.51
N PRO A 184 18.61 6.31 -15.22
CA PRO A 184 18.38 7.38 -14.26
C PRO A 184 17.15 8.21 -14.66
N MET A 185 16.19 8.35 -13.75
CA MET A 185 14.97 9.11 -13.97
C MET A 185 14.61 9.91 -12.71
N PRO A 186 14.06 11.14 -12.85
CA PRO A 186 13.62 11.92 -11.70
C PRO A 186 12.55 11.20 -10.88
N THR A 187 12.64 11.33 -9.55
CA THR A 187 11.64 10.85 -8.58
C THR A 187 10.95 12.04 -7.89
N PRO A 188 10.02 12.74 -8.57
CA PRO A 188 9.43 13.98 -8.06
C PRO A 188 8.65 13.79 -6.76
N TRP A 189 8.13 12.57 -6.52
CA TRP A 189 7.43 12.21 -5.30
C TRP A 189 8.29 12.34 -4.03
N ARG A 190 9.62 12.33 -4.12
CA ARG A 190 10.49 12.55 -2.94
C ARG A 190 10.24 13.90 -2.25
N ASN A 191 9.72 14.88 -2.98
CA ASN A 191 9.45 16.24 -2.49
C ASN A 191 7.96 16.48 -2.21
N PHE A 192 7.15 15.42 -2.12
CA PHE A 192 5.70 15.50 -1.91
C PHE A 192 5.26 15.20 -0.48
N LYS A 193 6.11 15.56 0.50
CA LYS A 193 5.73 15.57 1.91
C LYS A 193 4.50 16.47 2.11
N PRO A 194 3.35 15.94 2.59
CA PRO A 194 2.18 16.76 2.85
C PRO A 194 2.41 17.75 3.98
N ILE A 195 2.26 19.05 3.69
CA ILE A 195 2.46 20.14 4.65
C ILE A 195 1.16 20.84 5.07
N ARG A 196 0.08 20.64 4.30
CA ARG A 196 -1.21 21.27 4.58
C ARG A 196 -1.92 20.47 5.66
N LYS A 197 -2.55 21.17 6.61
CA LYS A 197 -3.38 20.57 7.64
C LYS A 197 -4.85 20.81 7.33
N THR A 198 -5.68 19.81 7.58
CA THR A 198 -7.14 19.94 7.56
C THR A 198 -7.63 20.62 8.83
N THR A 199 -7.04 20.30 9.98
CA THR A 199 -7.44 20.86 11.27
C THR A 199 -6.41 21.87 11.80
N ALA A 200 -6.88 23.00 12.32
CA ALA A 200 -6.02 24.07 12.85
C ALA A 200 -5.53 23.82 14.30
N GLY A 201 -5.68 22.59 14.81
CA GLY A 201 -5.36 22.26 16.21
C GLY A 201 -5.51 20.78 16.52
N LYS A 202 -5.48 20.44 17.81
CA LYS A 202 -5.58 19.06 18.30
C LYS A 202 -7.03 18.68 18.56
N LEU A 203 -7.44 17.51 18.08
CA LEU A 203 -8.77 16.97 18.33
C LEU A 203 -8.89 16.55 19.80
N ASN A 204 -10.04 16.82 20.44
CA ASN A 204 -10.25 16.45 21.84
C ASN A 204 -10.50 14.93 21.96
N THR A 205 -9.46 14.16 22.26
CA THR A 205 -9.50 12.69 22.39
C THR A 205 -10.44 12.18 23.49
N ALA A 206 -10.74 13.00 24.50
CA ALA A 206 -11.70 12.65 25.56
C ALA A 206 -13.16 12.67 25.09
N SER A 207 -13.45 13.34 23.97
CA SER A 207 -14.78 13.39 23.35
C SER A 207 -15.05 12.23 22.38
N ILE A 208 -14.05 11.37 22.16
CA ILE A 208 -14.09 10.28 21.19
C ILE A 208 -13.97 8.94 21.94
N ALA A 209 -14.65 7.91 21.44
CA ALA A 209 -14.60 6.59 22.05
C ALA A 209 -13.15 6.05 22.03
N PRO A 210 -12.63 5.51 23.16
CA PRO A 210 -11.34 4.84 23.17
C PRO A 210 -11.38 3.55 22.34
N VAL A 211 -10.22 3.15 21.82
CA VAL A 211 -10.03 1.94 20.98
C VAL A 211 -10.71 0.69 21.55
N THR A 212 -10.68 0.51 22.88
CA THR A 212 -11.28 -0.63 23.59
C THR A 212 -12.81 -0.67 23.56
N LYS A 213 -13.48 0.44 23.23
CA LYS A 213 -14.94 0.50 23.04
C LYS A 213 -15.34 0.34 21.57
N VAL A 214 -14.38 0.38 20.65
CA VAL A 214 -14.62 0.35 19.20
C VAL A 214 -14.26 -1.02 18.61
N PHE A 215 -13.19 -1.64 19.10
CA PHE A 215 -12.70 -2.94 18.60
C PHE A 215 -12.98 -4.07 19.61
N PRO A 216 -13.32 -5.30 19.16
CA PRO A 216 -13.37 -5.75 17.76
C PRO A 216 -14.52 -5.12 16.96
N LEU A 217 -14.18 -4.57 15.79
CA LEU A 217 -15.11 -3.90 14.90
C LEU A 217 -15.65 -4.92 13.89
N ALA A 218 -16.97 -5.18 13.94
CA ALA A 218 -17.61 -6.17 13.08
C ALA A 218 -17.74 -5.72 11.61
N LYS A 219 -17.88 -4.41 11.36
CA LYS A 219 -17.98 -3.83 10.01
C LYS A 219 -17.47 -2.39 9.98
N LEU A 220 -16.73 -2.02 8.94
CA LEU A 220 -16.30 -0.65 8.65
C LEU A 220 -17.23 -0.03 7.58
N ASP A 221 -18.52 0.08 7.88
CA ASP A 221 -19.54 0.54 6.93
C ASP A 221 -19.64 2.06 6.80
N ARG A 222 -18.97 2.82 7.67
CA ARG A 222 -18.92 4.28 7.67
C ARG A 222 -17.61 4.78 8.26
N ALA A 223 -17.36 6.08 8.09
CA ALA A 223 -16.25 6.73 8.77
C ALA A 223 -16.40 6.66 10.30
N ILE A 224 -15.35 6.23 10.99
CA ILE A 224 -15.30 6.13 12.44
C ILE A 224 -14.03 6.77 12.98
N SER A 225 -14.13 7.39 14.16
CA SER A 225 -13.01 7.97 14.87
C SER A 225 -12.90 7.33 16.25
N PHE A 226 -11.67 7.05 16.68
CA PHE A 226 -11.39 6.52 18.02
C PHE A 226 -10.12 7.15 18.60
N SER A 227 -10.00 7.16 19.92
CA SER A 227 -8.77 7.55 20.61
C SER A 227 -7.93 6.33 20.95
N ILE A 228 -6.60 6.46 20.85
CA ILE A 228 -5.64 5.39 21.10
C ILE A 228 -4.43 5.93 21.85
N THR A 229 -4.02 5.21 22.89
CA THR A 229 -2.85 5.55 23.71
C THR A 229 -1.58 5.10 23.01
N ARG A 230 -0.57 5.97 23.01
CA ARG A 230 0.76 5.71 22.49
C ARG A 230 1.63 5.03 23.55
N PRO A 231 2.61 4.19 23.15
CA PRO A 231 3.52 3.53 24.08
C PRO A 231 4.51 4.50 24.75
N ALA A 232 4.81 5.62 24.10
CA ALA A 232 5.66 6.68 24.63
C ALA A 232 5.32 8.03 23.95
N SER A 233 5.50 9.13 24.68
CA SER A 233 5.40 10.51 24.20
C SER A 233 6.73 11.24 24.39
N SER A 234 6.90 12.40 23.75
CA SER A 234 8.11 13.24 23.85
C SER A 234 9.43 12.50 23.51
N ARG A 235 9.39 11.55 22.58
CA ARG A 235 10.53 10.70 22.22
C ARG A 235 11.68 11.54 21.63
N THR A 236 12.90 11.27 22.08
CA THR A 236 14.12 11.86 21.56
C THR A 236 14.40 11.41 20.12
N THR A 237 15.24 12.17 19.39
CA THR A 237 15.72 11.77 18.06
C THR A 237 16.44 10.42 18.08
N GLN A 238 17.16 10.10 19.16
CA GLN A 238 17.83 8.82 19.29
C GLN A 238 16.82 7.67 19.38
N GLU A 239 15.81 7.78 20.24
CA GLU A 239 14.77 6.75 20.38
C GLU A 239 14.03 6.52 19.06
N LYS A 240 13.68 7.58 18.32
CA LYS A 240 13.04 7.47 16.99
C LYS A 240 13.94 6.81 15.94
N ASN A 241 15.25 7.01 16.03
CA ASN A 241 16.21 6.36 15.14
C ASN A 241 16.31 4.85 15.44
N GLU A 242 16.25 4.47 16.72
CA GLU A 242 16.35 3.08 17.16
C GLU A 242 15.04 2.30 16.91
N GLN A 243 13.89 2.91 17.20
CA GLN A 243 12.58 2.27 17.07
C GLN A 243 11.57 3.17 16.34
N GLU A 244 10.89 2.61 15.36
CA GLU A 244 9.80 3.28 14.66
C GLU A 244 8.50 3.17 15.45
N GLU A 245 7.68 4.23 15.48
CA GLU A 245 6.34 4.17 16.06
C GLU A 245 5.33 3.73 15.00
N ILE A 246 4.76 2.53 15.18
CA ILE A 246 3.93 1.83 14.19
C ILE A 246 2.50 1.69 14.71
N LEU A 247 1.54 2.26 13.97
CA LEU A 247 0.11 1.99 14.11
C LEU A 247 -0.23 0.69 13.37
N THR A 248 -0.75 -0.30 14.10
CA THR A 248 -1.03 -1.64 13.58
C THR A 248 -2.51 -1.96 13.68
N PHE A 249 -3.08 -2.40 12.56
CA PHE A 249 -4.42 -2.96 12.46
C PHE A 249 -4.31 -4.47 12.32
N ASN A 250 -4.69 -5.19 13.37
CA ASN A 250 -4.56 -6.64 13.46
C ASN A 250 -5.83 -7.34 12.98
N LYS A 251 -5.62 -8.44 12.24
CA LYS A 251 -6.65 -9.31 11.70
C LYS A 251 -7.79 -8.54 11.02
N ILE A 252 -7.42 -7.72 10.04
CA ILE A 252 -8.41 -7.16 9.11
C ILE A 252 -8.94 -8.33 8.29
N ALA A 253 -10.18 -8.74 8.55
CA ALA A 253 -10.80 -9.87 7.88
C ALA A 253 -11.90 -9.42 6.91
N TYR A 254 -11.87 -9.96 5.70
CA TYR A 254 -12.76 -9.62 4.60
C TYR A 254 -12.81 -10.75 3.56
N ASP A 255 -13.79 -10.69 2.67
CA ASP A 255 -13.87 -11.55 1.49
C ASP A 255 -12.90 -11.05 0.41
N ASP A 256 -11.82 -11.78 0.16
CA ASP A 256 -10.79 -11.37 -0.79
C ASP A 256 -11.19 -11.56 -2.25
N THR A 257 -12.42 -11.98 -2.54
CA THR A 257 -13.01 -11.88 -3.88
C THR A 257 -13.54 -10.48 -4.20
N GLN A 258 -13.56 -9.58 -3.21
CA GLN A 258 -14.10 -8.23 -3.33
C GLN A 258 -13.02 -7.15 -3.26
N TYR A 259 -13.29 -6.02 -3.91
CA TYR A 259 -12.46 -4.82 -3.73
C TYR A 259 -12.63 -4.28 -2.31
N VAL A 260 -11.50 -4.06 -1.64
CA VAL A 260 -11.45 -3.40 -0.33
C VAL A 260 -10.54 -2.19 -0.43
N ARG A 261 -11.01 -1.05 0.09
CA ARG A 261 -10.16 0.09 0.40
C ARG A 261 -10.72 0.88 1.57
N PHE A 262 -9.85 1.24 2.50
CA PHE A 262 -10.12 2.29 3.48
C PHE A 262 -8.88 3.15 3.71
N ASP A 263 -9.11 4.41 4.02
CA ASP A 263 -8.07 5.39 4.29
C ASP A 263 -7.97 5.65 5.81
N VAL A 264 -6.77 5.96 6.28
CA VAL A 264 -6.45 6.21 7.69
C VAL A 264 -5.93 7.64 7.83
N PHE A 265 -6.52 8.37 8.78
CA PHE A 265 -6.11 9.72 9.13
C PHE A 265 -5.85 9.85 10.63
N LEU A 266 -4.94 10.74 11.01
CA LEU A 266 -4.71 11.14 12.39
C LEU A 266 -5.30 12.52 12.65
N ASN A 267 -5.77 12.79 13.87
CA ASN A 267 -6.15 14.14 14.32
C ASN A 267 -7.27 14.85 13.52
N VAL A 268 -8.11 14.08 12.84
CA VAL A 268 -9.32 14.56 12.16
C VAL A 268 -10.52 13.78 12.65
N ASP A 269 -11.71 14.36 12.51
CA ASP A 269 -12.95 13.65 12.77
C ASP A 269 -13.47 12.94 11.51
N LYS A 270 -14.58 12.21 11.67
CA LYS A 270 -15.28 11.44 10.63
C LYS A 270 -15.82 12.26 9.44
N THR A 271 -15.72 13.59 9.45
CA THR A 271 -16.16 14.50 8.36
C THR A 271 -15.02 14.89 7.41
N VAL A 272 -13.80 14.35 7.62
CA VAL A 272 -12.64 14.61 6.76
C VAL A 272 -12.96 14.37 5.28
N ASN A 273 -12.52 15.29 4.41
CA ASN A 273 -12.56 15.08 2.97
C ASN A 273 -11.45 14.11 2.55
N ALA A 274 -11.80 12.83 2.42
CA ALA A 274 -10.86 11.78 2.07
C ALA A 274 -10.51 11.74 0.56
N ASP A 275 -10.94 12.70 -0.25
CA ASP A 275 -10.52 12.82 -1.65
C ASP A 275 -9.28 13.70 -1.82
N GLU A 276 -8.90 14.44 -0.77
CA GLU A 276 -7.67 15.23 -0.70
C GLU A 276 -6.64 14.53 0.19
N LEU A 277 -5.70 13.80 -0.42
CA LEU A 277 -4.69 13.05 0.33
C LEU A 277 -3.45 13.89 0.67
N ASP A 278 -3.31 15.10 0.11
CA ASP A 278 -2.20 16.04 0.34
C ASP A 278 -2.26 16.76 1.70
N LYS A 279 -2.68 16.03 2.74
CA LYS A 279 -2.81 16.52 4.11
C LYS A 279 -1.82 15.82 5.04
N ALA A 280 -1.25 16.55 6.00
CA ALA A 280 -0.33 16.01 6.99
C ALA A 280 -0.99 14.88 7.81
N GLU A 281 -2.29 14.97 8.02
CA GLU A 281 -3.12 14.01 8.74
C GLU A 281 -3.32 12.67 8.02
N PHE A 282 -3.13 12.61 6.70
CA PHE A 282 -3.28 11.37 5.95
C PHE A 282 -2.10 10.43 6.21
N ALA A 283 -2.37 9.31 6.89
CA ALA A 283 -1.37 8.32 7.29
C ALA A 283 -1.12 7.29 6.17
N GLY A 284 -2.18 6.82 5.53
CA GLY A 284 -2.07 5.84 4.46
C GLY A 284 -3.41 5.15 4.21
N SER A 285 -3.37 4.12 3.38
CA SER A 285 -4.55 3.37 2.99
C SER A 285 -4.23 1.89 2.92
N TYR A 286 -5.22 1.08 3.25
CA TYR A 286 -5.21 -0.34 2.95
C TYR A 286 -6.02 -0.59 1.68
N THR A 287 -5.55 -1.46 0.80
CA THR A 287 -6.33 -1.96 -0.34
C THR A 287 -6.03 -3.42 -0.63
N SER A 288 -6.95 -4.10 -1.33
CA SER A 288 -6.82 -5.49 -1.73
C SER A 288 -7.24 -5.68 -3.19
N LEU A 289 -6.46 -6.47 -3.93
CA LEU A 289 -6.87 -6.98 -5.23
C LEU A 289 -7.79 -8.19 -5.03
N PRO A 290 -8.90 -8.32 -5.76
CA PRO A 290 -9.70 -9.53 -5.77
C PRO A 290 -8.90 -10.75 -6.22
N HIS A 291 -8.99 -11.84 -5.45
CA HIS A 291 -8.33 -13.10 -5.73
C HIS A 291 -9.37 -14.20 -5.92
N VAL A 292 -9.63 -14.56 -7.18
CA VAL A 292 -10.68 -15.54 -7.53
C VAL A 292 -10.04 -16.70 -8.28
N HIS A 293 -10.10 -17.90 -7.69
CA HIS A 293 -9.66 -19.15 -8.34
C HIS A 293 -10.83 -20.12 -8.51
N GLY A 294 -11.12 -20.47 -9.76
CA GLY A 294 -12.15 -21.46 -10.08
C GLY A 294 -13.57 -21.02 -9.67
N ASN A 295 -14.34 -21.95 -9.10
CA ASN A 295 -15.75 -21.73 -8.72
C ASN A 295 -15.95 -21.33 -7.25
N ASN A 296 -14.87 -21.15 -6.47
CA ASN A 296 -15.01 -20.82 -5.06
C ASN A 296 -15.19 -19.31 -4.89
N THR A 297 -16.38 -18.88 -4.44
CA THR A 297 -16.77 -17.47 -4.43
C THR A 297 -16.72 -16.81 -3.06
N ASN A 298 -16.41 -17.55 -1.99
CA ASN A 298 -16.30 -17.01 -0.65
C ASN A 298 -14.95 -17.43 -0.04
N HIS A 299 -14.02 -16.49 0.06
CA HIS A 299 -12.72 -16.74 0.67
C HIS A 299 -12.43 -15.62 1.67
N VAL A 300 -12.58 -15.94 2.95
CA VAL A 300 -12.29 -15.00 4.04
C VAL A 300 -10.81 -15.08 4.34
N THR A 301 -10.10 -13.99 4.05
CA THR A 301 -8.69 -13.81 4.45
C THR A 301 -8.61 -12.93 5.68
N SER A 302 -7.46 -12.93 6.33
CA SER A 302 -7.14 -11.99 7.40
C SER A 302 -5.72 -11.49 7.24
N VAL A 303 -5.52 -10.18 7.37
CA VAL A 303 -4.21 -9.55 7.20
C VAL A 303 -3.86 -8.64 8.38
N THR A 304 -2.56 -8.36 8.49
CA THR A 304 -2.06 -7.25 9.33
C THR A 304 -1.68 -6.08 8.44
N PHE A 305 -2.11 -4.88 8.81
CA PHE A 305 -1.77 -3.63 8.12
C PHE A 305 -1.08 -2.67 9.08
N THR A 306 0.05 -2.11 8.66
CA THR A 306 0.89 -1.25 9.49
C THR A 306 1.13 0.10 8.82
N LEU A 307 1.24 1.15 9.64
CA LEU A 307 1.55 2.51 9.23
C LEU A 307 2.57 3.10 10.20
N ALA A 308 3.68 3.63 9.68
CA ALA A 308 4.61 4.37 10.50
C ALA A 308 4.08 5.79 10.71
N ILE A 309 4.01 6.23 11.97
CA ILE A 309 3.33 7.47 12.34
C ILE A 309 4.27 8.55 12.89
N THR A 310 5.57 8.25 13.10
CA THR A 310 6.55 9.21 13.64
C THR A 310 6.54 10.55 12.88
N GLU A 311 6.64 10.53 11.55
CA GLU A 311 6.63 11.75 10.73
C GLU A 311 5.32 12.54 10.87
N LEU A 312 4.18 11.84 10.98
CA LEU A 312 2.88 12.49 11.15
C LEU A 312 2.74 13.13 12.53
N LEU A 313 3.23 12.47 13.58
CA LEU A 313 3.20 13.01 14.94
C LEU A 313 4.03 14.30 15.02
N GLU A 314 5.19 14.34 14.38
CA GLU A 314 6.02 15.54 14.23
C GLU A 314 5.28 16.65 13.47
N ASP A 315 4.79 16.34 12.26
CA ASP A 315 4.19 17.34 11.38
C ASP A 315 2.91 17.94 11.96
N ILE A 316 2.08 17.11 12.58
CA ILE A 316 0.80 17.53 13.17
C ILE A 316 1.04 18.25 14.51
N GLY A 317 2.12 17.92 15.22
CA GLY A 317 2.47 18.49 16.53
C GLY A 317 1.89 17.69 17.69
N LEU A 318 1.88 16.36 17.59
CA LEU A 318 1.30 15.41 18.55
C LEU A 318 2.35 14.61 19.35
N GLU A 319 3.63 14.94 19.21
CA GLU A 319 4.73 14.21 19.85
C GLU A 319 4.59 14.08 21.37
N ASP A 320 4.09 15.13 22.01
CA ASP A 320 3.94 15.21 23.46
C ASP A 320 2.59 14.66 23.96
N GLU A 321 1.71 14.21 23.05
CA GLU A 321 0.39 13.68 23.41
C GLU A 321 0.48 12.19 23.72
N ASP A 322 0.03 11.77 24.91
CA ASP A 322 -0.03 10.34 25.27
C ASP A 322 -1.14 9.59 24.52
N THR A 323 -2.16 10.31 24.03
CA THR A 323 -3.31 9.74 23.33
C THR A 323 -3.62 10.57 22.10
N ILE A 324 -3.79 9.91 20.96
CA ILE A 324 -4.11 10.53 19.67
C ILE A 324 -5.47 10.05 19.15
N ALA A 325 -6.03 10.80 18.21
CA ALA A 325 -7.23 10.38 17.48
C ALA A 325 -6.86 9.75 16.13
N VAL A 326 -7.48 8.61 15.83
CA VAL A 326 -7.38 7.91 14.55
C VAL A 326 -8.76 7.87 13.92
N THR A 327 -8.85 8.15 12.62
CA THR A 327 -10.07 8.07 11.83
C THR A 327 -9.90 7.13 10.66
N LEU A 328 -10.84 6.18 10.51
CA LEU A 328 -10.92 5.26 9.40
C LEU A 328 -12.05 5.68 8.46
N VAL A 329 -11.78 5.73 7.17
CA VAL A 329 -12.76 6.12 6.14
C VAL A 329 -12.86 5.00 5.09
N PRO A 330 -13.93 4.18 5.09
CA PRO A 330 -14.12 3.17 4.04
C PRO A 330 -14.41 3.83 2.69
N LYS A 331 -13.74 3.35 1.63
CA LYS A 331 -13.97 3.78 0.24
C LYS A 331 -14.75 2.72 -0.56
N VAL A 332 -14.42 1.45 -0.37
CA VAL A 332 -15.13 0.31 -0.96
C VAL A 332 -14.99 -0.94 -0.09
N GLY A 333 -15.99 -1.83 -0.12
CA GLY A 333 -15.95 -3.12 0.58
C GLY A 333 -16.12 -3.05 2.11
N GLY A 334 -16.24 -1.85 2.68
CA GLY A 334 -16.21 -1.65 4.14
C GLY A 334 -17.28 -2.43 4.94
N GLU A 335 -18.45 -2.71 4.36
CA GLU A 335 -19.49 -3.53 5.00
C GLU A 335 -19.04 -4.97 5.28
N GLY A 336 -18.10 -5.49 4.48
CA GLY A 336 -17.52 -6.83 4.62
C GLY A 336 -16.16 -6.84 5.33
N VAL A 337 -15.68 -5.68 5.81
CA VAL A 337 -14.39 -5.56 6.51
C VAL A 337 -14.63 -5.52 8.01
N SER A 338 -14.06 -6.50 8.72
CA SER A 338 -13.95 -6.51 10.18
C SER A 338 -12.50 -6.29 10.62
N ILE A 339 -12.29 -5.72 11.81
CA ILE A 339 -10.97 -5.46 12.36
C ILE A 339 -10.96 -5.92 13.82
N GLU A 340 -10.08 -6.84 14.19
CA GLU A 340 -10.07 -7.41 15.54
C GLU A 340 -9.52 -6.43 16.57
N SER A 341 -8.38 -5.81 16.29
CA SER A 341 -7.76 -4.87 17.22
C SER A 341 -6.87 -3.86 16.51
N VAL A 342 -6.62 -2.74 17.21
CA VAL A 342 -5.70 -1.70 16.77
C VAL A 342 -4.79 -1.33 17.93
N GLU A 343 -3.50 -1.20 17.66
CA GLU A 343 -2.48 -0.88 18.66
C GLU A 343 -1.39 0.02 18.07
N ILE A 344 -0.64 0.70 18.93
CA ILE A 344 0.59 1.40 18.55
C ILE A 344 1.76 0.73 19.28
N LYS A 345 2.78 0.34 18.52
CA LYS A 345 3.99 -0.31 19.03
C LYS A 345 5.24 0.44 18.60
N LEU A 346 6.29 0.28 19.40
CA LEU A 346 7.65 0.64 19.01
C LEU A 346 8.30 -0.60 18.41
N GLU A 347 8.76 -0.49 17.16
CA GLU A 347 9.38 -1.59 16.42
C GLU A 347 10.83 -1.27 16.04
N ASP A 348 11.73 -2.23 16.21
CA ASP A 348 13.12 -2.10 15.81
C ASP A 348 13.28 -2.11 14.28
N CYS A 349 14.36 -1.47 13.83
CA CYS A 349 14.82 -1.41 12.45
C CYS A 349 16.28 -1.89 12.33
#